data_AF-A0A257EE33-F1
#
_entry.id   AF-A0A257EE33-F1
#
_cell.length_a   1.000
_cell.length_b   1.000
_cell.length_c   1.000
_cell.angle_alpha   90.00
_cell.angle_beta   90.00
_cell.angle_gamma   90.00
#
_symmetry.space_group_name_H-M   'P 1'
#
loop_
_entity.id
_entity.type
_entity.pdbx_description
1 polymer ?
#
loop_
_entity_poly.entity_id
_entity_poly.type
_entity_poly.pdbx_seq_one_letter_code
_entity_poly.pdbx_strand_id
1 'polypeptide(L)'
;MHGLKDEAVYLRRYDIAVGSLKEIIEGRDEDYATIIRSLVTNLKVSAKLRKTYPGVFSDEGLVKRVERAVFKAFELLHDDGDDDDEVVPRLDVVAR
;
A
#
# COMPACT_ATOMS: atom_id res chain seq x y z
N MET A 1 -23.02 -2.98 16.17
CA MET A 1 -22.78 -3.84 15.00
C MET A 1 -21.98 -3.04 13.99
N HIS A 2 -20.65 -3.12 14.04
CA HIS A 2 -19.78 -2.79 12.90
C HIS A 2 -19.86 -4.03 11.99
N GLY A 3 -20.84 -4.26 11.11
CA GLY A 3 -21.44 -3.39 10.12
C GLY A 3 -20.86 -3.85 8.78
N LEU A 4 -21.58 -4.66 7.99
CA LEU A 4 -21.11 -5.24 6.71
C LEU A 4 -20.40 -4.23 5.78
N LYS A 5 -20.74 -2.95 5.93
CA LYS A 5 -20.10 -1.82 5.25
C LYS A 5 -18.62 -1.66 5.61
N ASP A 6 -18.23 -1.81 6.87
CA ASP A 6 -16.83 -1.70 7.32
C ASP A 6 -15.99 -2.87 6.79
N GLU A 7 -16.59 -4.06 6.73
CA GLU A 7 -15.97 -5.24 6.14
C GLU A 7 -15.79 -5.10 4.62
N ALA A 8 -16.80 -4.61 3.90
CA ALA A 8 -16.68 -4.33 2.47
C ALA A 8 -15.60 -3.28 2.16
N VAL A 9 -15.50 -2.23 2.99
CA VAL A 9 -14.43 -1.22 2.87
C VAL A 9 -13.07 -1.86 3.14
N TYR A 10 -12.95 -2.68 4.19
CA TYR A 10 -11.71 -3.38 4.50
C TYR A 10 -11.24 -4.28 3.35
N LEU A 11 -12.15 -5.09 2.80
CA LEU A 11 -11.84 -5.99 1.69
C LEU A 11 -11.38 -5.23 0.44
N ARG A 12 -12.07 -4.13 0.10
CA ARG A 12 -11.66 -3.27 -1.02
C ARG A 12 -10.25 -2.72 -0.83
N ARG A 13 -9.94 -2.21 0.36
CA ARG A 13 -8.61 -1.65 0.69
C ARG A 13 -7.53 -2.74 0.70
N TYR A 14 -7.88 -3.93 1.19
CA TYR A 14 -7.02 -5.10 1.16
C TYR A 14 -6.66 -5.51 -0.27
N ASP A 15 -7.65 -5.58 -1.18
CA ASP A 15 -7.41 -5.93 -2.59
C ASP A 15 -6.49 -4.92 -3.28
N ILE A 16 -6.69 -3.62 -3.03
CA ILE A 16 -5.80 -2.56 -3.53
C ILE A 16 -4.37 -2.77 -3.01
N ALA A 17 -4.21 -3.01 -1.70
CA ALA A 17 -2.90 -3.23 -1.10
C ALA A 17 -2.19 -4.47 -1.68
N VAL A 18 -2.92 -5.58 -1.90
CA VAL A 18 -2.37 -6.78 -2.54
C VAL A 18 -1.92 -6.47 -3.97
N GLY A 19 -2.73 -5.76 -4.75
CA GLY A 19 -2.38 -5.33 -6.10
C GLY A 19 -1.07 -4.54 -6.12
N SER A 20 -0.94 -3.51 -5.28
CA SER A 20 0.27 -2.71 -5.19
C SER A 20 1.49 -3.50 -4.69
N LEU A 21 1.32 -4.43 -3.75
CA LEU A 21 2.44 -5.25 -3.29
C LEU A 21 2.98 -6.17 -4.38
N LYS A 22 2.12 -6.72 -5.25
CA LYS A 22 2.52 -7.56 -6.38
C LYS A 22 3.39 -6.81 -7.41
N GLU A 23 3.26 -5.48 -7.49
CA GLU A 23 4.11 -4.64 -8.35
C GLU A 23 5.46 -4.28 -7.72
N ILE A 24 5.58 -4.37 -6.39
CA ILE A 24 6.77 -3.94 -5.64
C ILE A 24 7.64 -5.13 -5.24
N ILE A 25 7.04 -6.27 -4.88
CA ILE A 25 7.72 -7.46 -4.37
C ILE A 25 7.12 -8.77 -4.90
N GLU A 26 7.98 -9.73 -5.18
CA GLU A 26 7.58 -11.11 -5.44
C GLU A 26 7.29 -11.84 -4.12
N GLY A 27 6.17 -12.56 -4.08
CA GLY A 27 5.74 -13.28 -2.88
C GLY A 27 4.48 -14.11 -3.15
N ARG A 28 4.10 -14.92 -2.16
CA ARG A 28 2.84 -15.68 -2.20
C ARG A 28 1.72 -14.84 -1.59
N ASP A 29 0.47 -15.18 -1.91
CA ASP A 29 -0.69 -14.48 -1.34
C ASP A 29 -0.70 -14.50 0.20
N GLU A 30 -0.20 -15.56 0.83
CA GLU A 30 -0.01 -15.66 2.29
C GLU A 30 0.99 -14.64 2.84
N ASP A 31 2.03 -14.34 2.08
CA ASP A 31 3.08 -13.40 2.48
C ASP A 31 2.53 -11.96 2.39
N TYR A 32 1.80 -11.64 1.30
CA TYR A 32 1.09 -10.36 1.17
C TYR A 32 0.08 -10.16 2.31
N ALA A 33 -0.72 -11.19 2.63
CA ALA A 33 -1.68 -11.15 3.73
C ALA A 33 -1.00 -10.86 5.08
N THR A 34 0.15 -11.48 5.33
CA THR A 34 0.92 -11.33 6.55
C THR A 34 1.51 -9.93 6.66
N ILE A 35 2.09 -9.40 5.58
CA ILE A 35 2.66 -8.06 5.50
C ILE A 35 1.56 -7.01 5.73
N ILE A 36 0.46 -7.05 4.99
CA ILE A 36 -0.65 -6.09 5.12
C ILE A 36 -1.19 -6.08 6.54
N ARG A 37 -1.51 -7.27 7.10
CA ARG A 37 -2.03 -7.38 8.46
C ARG A 37 -1.07 -6.79 9.49
N SER A 38 0.22 -7.12 9.37
CA SER A 38 1.24 -6.61 10.30
C SER A 38 1.37 -5.10 10.21
N LEU A 39 1.39 -4.53 9.00
CA LEU A 39 1.52 -3.08 8.79
C LEU A 39 0.29 -2.32 9.29
N VAL A 40 -0.91 -2.74 8.91
CA VAL A 40 -2.16 -2.06 9.34
C VAL A 40 -2.33 -2.13 10.86
N THR A 41 -1.88 -3.22 11.50
CA THR A 41 -1.98 -3.38 12.96
C THR A 41 -0.92 -2.58 13.72
N ASN A 42 0.32 -2.52 13.22
CA ASN A 42 1.43 -1.90 13.94
C ASN A 42 1.73 -0.45 13.49
N LEU A 43 1.16 -0.03 12.36
CA LEU A 43 1.42 1.24 11.67
C LEU A 43 2.90 1.47 11.33
N LYS A 44 3.68 0.39 11.22
CA LYS A 44 5.10 0.35 10.81
C LYS A 44 5.58 -1.08 10.56
N VAL A 45 6.70 -1.25 9.88
CA VAL A 45 7.42 -2.52 9.83
C VAL A 45 7.92 -2.90 11.23
N SER A 46 7.37 -3.99 11.78
CA SER A 46 7.82 -4.51 13.07
C SER A 46 9.16 -5.24 12.94
N ALA A 47 9.91 -5.31 14.04
CA ALA A 47 11.16 -6.10 14.09
C ALA A 47 10.92 -7.58 13.76
N LYS A 48 9.73 -8.11 14.09
CA LYS A 48 9.33 -9.47 13.71
C LYS A 48 9.16 -9.58 12.20
N LEU A 49 8.40 -8.67 11.59
CA LEU A 49 8.17 -8.67 10.15
C LEU A 49 9.49 -8.53 9.36
N ARG A 50 10.40 -7.67 9.85
CA ARG A 50 11.75 -7.50 9.29
C ARG A 50 12.58 -8.79 9.32
N LYS A 51 12.48 -9.58 10.40
CA LYS A 51 13.16 -10.88 10.52
C LYS A 51 12.51 -11.97 9.67
N THR A 52 11.19 -11.92 9.47
CA THR A 52 10.45 -12.91 8.68
C THR A 52 10.71 -12.72 7.18
N TYR A 53 10.80 -11.48 6.70
CA TYR A 53 11.01 -11.17 5.28
C TYR A 53 12.24 -10.27 5.07
N PRO A 54 13.47 -10.77 5.37
CA PRO A 54 14.67 -9.96 5.26
C PRO A 54 14.94 -9.50 3.83
N GLY A 55 14.57 -10.29 2.81
CA GLY A 55 14.69 -9.90 1.40
C GLY A 55 13.85 -8.68 1.00
N VAL A 56 12.79 -8.37 1.75
CA VAL A 56 11.94 -7.20 1.53
C VAL A 56 12.33 -6.04 2.44
N PHE A 57 12.63 -6.33 3.72
CA PHE A 57 12.76 -5.31 4.76
C PHE A 57 14.19 -5.02 5.23
N SER A 58 15.21 -5.47 4.49
CA SER A 58 16.61 -5.06 4.72
C SER A 58 16.99 -3.80 3.93
N ASP A 59 16.28 -3.52 2.83
CA ASP A 59 16.45 -2.30 2.03
C ASP A 59 15.44 -1.24 2.49
N GLU A 60 15.93 -0.14 3.06
CA GLU A 60 15.07 0.93 3.60
C GLU A 60 14.28 1.67 2.50
N GLY A 61 14.72 1.65 1.24
CA GLY A 61 13.95 2.17 0.11
C GLY A 61 12.74 1.29 -0.21
N LEU A 62 12.94 -0.02 -0.25
CA LEU A 62 11.90 -1.01 -0.46
C LEU A 62 10.90 -1.02 0.71
N VAL A 63 11.40 -0.90 1.96
CA VAL A 63 10.57 -0.71 3.17
C VAL A 63 9.60 0.44 2.97
N LYS A 64 10.10 1.63 2.59
CA LYS A 64 9.27 2.83 2.40
C LYS A 64 8.22 2.64 1.29
N ARG A 65 8.58 1.98 0.19
CA ARG A 65 7.63 1.71 -0.91
C ARG A 65 6.52 0.77 -0.47
N VAL A 66 6.87 -0.30 0.26
CA VAL A 66 5.90 -1.27 0.81
C VAL A 66 4.98 -0.61 1.84
N GLU A 67 5.54 0.16 2.78
CA GLU A 67 4.75 0.91 3.77
C GLU A 67 3.81 1.91 3.09
N ARG A 68 4.32 2.73 2.16
CA ARG A 68 3.51 3.72 1.43
C ARG A 68 2.37 3.06 0.66
N ALA A 69 2.63 1.96 -0.04
CA ALA A 69 1.61 1.23 -0.79
C ALA A 69 0.47 0.74 0.12
N VAL A 70 0.81 0.10 1.25
CA VAL A 70 -0.19 -0.41 2.19
C VAL A 70 -0.93 0.72 2.91
N PHE A 71 -0.21 1.73 3.39
CA PHE A 71 -0.85 2.84 4.11
C PHE A 71 -1.70 3.73 3.20
N LYS A 72 -1.30 3.95 1.94
CA LYS A 72 -2.15 4.63 0.94
C LYS A 72 -3.44 3.85 0.70
N ALA A 73 -3.34 2.54 0.47
CA ALA A 73 -4.51 1.69 0.26
C ALA A 73 -5.49 1.71 1.45
N PHE A 74 -4.98 1.85 2.68
CA PHE A 74 -5.79 1.90 3.90
C PHE A 74 -6.19 3.31 4.35
N GLU A 75 -5.82 4.36 3.60
CA GLU A 75 -6.01 5.77 3.97
C GLU A 75 -5.40 6.10 5.35
N LEU A 76 -4.25 5.49 5.65
CA LEU A 76 -3.49 5.70 6.89
C LEU A 76 -2.40 6.76 6.74
N LEU A 77 -2.10 7.17 5.51
CA LEU A 77 -1.28 8.34 5.26
C LEU A 77 -2.14 9.57 5.52
N HIS A 78 -1.61 10.51 6.30
CA HIS A 78 -2.11 11.88 6.25
C HIS A 78 -1.77 12.43 4.86
N ASP A 79 -2.62 13.31 4.34
CA ASP A 79 -2.49 13.93 3.03
C ASP A 79 -1.23 14.84 2.98
N ASP A 80 -0.06 14.22 3.05
CA ASP A 80 1.21 14.84 2.74
C ASP A 80 1.25 14.86 1.21
N GLY A 81 0.79 15.98 0.65
CA GLY A 81 0.57 16.26 -0.77
C GLY A 81 1.78 16.06 -1.67
N ASP A 82 2.20 14.82 -1.82
CA ASP A 82 3.30 14.34 -2.65
C ASP A 82 2.77 13.22 -3.57
N ASP A 83 1.53 13.35 -4.05
CA ASP A 83 1.03 12.57 -5.19
C ASP A 83 1.56 13.24 -6.46
N ASP A 84 2.78 12.85 -6.83
CA ASP A 84 3.40 13.05 -8.14
C ASP A 84 2.68 12.19 -9.20
N ASP A 85 1.37 12.43 -9.33
CA ASP A 85 0.47 11.90 -10.36
C ASP A 85 -0.58 12.99 -10.71
N GLU A 86 -0.14 14.26 -10.75
CA GLU A 86 -0.90 15.32 -11.41
C GLU A 86 -0.82 15.12 -12.92
N VAL A 87 -1.62 14.17 -13.43
CA VAL A 87 -1.87 14.02 -14.87
C VAL A 87 -2.70 15.21 -15.32
N VAL A 88 -2.04 16.34 -15.60
CA VAL A 88 -2.66 17.49 -16.28
C VAL A 88 -3.14 17.04 -17.67
N PRO A 89 -4.45 17.12 -17.99
CA PRO A 89 -4.92 16.85 -19.33
C PRO A 89 -4.38 17.94 -20.28
N ARG A 90 -3.45 17.60 -21.17
CA ARG A 90 -3.07 18.48 -22.27
C ARG A 90 -4.18 18.51 -23.32
N LEU A 91 -5.11 19.46 -23.17
CA LEU A 91 -6.02 19.84 -24.25
C LEU A 91 -5.29 20.79 -25.22
N ASP A 92 -4.47 20.22 -26.09
CA ASP A 92 -4.01 20.93 -27.29
C ASP A 92 -5.15 20.91 -28.33
N VAL A 93 -6.08 21.86 -28.19
CA VAL A 93 -7.01 22.18 -29.28
C VAL A 93 -6.40 23.32 -30.08
N VAL A 94 -5.65 22.97 -31.13
CA VAL A 94 -5.23 23.92 -32.15
C VAL A 94 -6.48 24.34 -32.92
N ALA A 95 -7.00 25.52 -32.62
CA ALA A 95 -7.99 26.17 -33.47
C ALA A 95 -7.30 26.58 -34.78
N ARG A 96 -7.81 26.06 -35.89
CA ARG A 96 -7.39 26.33 -37.25
C ARG A 96 -8.03 27.61 -37.79
#